data_AF-A0AAN8I838-F1
#
_entry.id   AF-A0AAN8I838-F1
#
_cell.length_a   1.000
_cell.length_b   1.000
_cell.length_c   1.000
_cell.angle_alpha   90.00
_cell.angle_beta   90.00
_cell.angle_gamma   90.00
#
_symmetry.space_group_name_H-M   'P 1'
#
loop_
_entity.id
_entity.type
_entity.pdbx_description
1 polymer ?
#
loop_
_entity_poly.entity_id
_entity_poly.type
_entity_poly.pdbx_seq_one_letter_code
_entity_poly.pdbx_strand_id
1 'polypeptide(L)'
;RDVKPANFCIGDNETRKLYLIDFGMCRYFINTDGSYKERKPTSPFHGTVRYASLNTHNRQDQCRWDDLWSVYYIAIENMVGALPWRFVTDKNKVAEMKSNYEFNKLQYGEEPCMPRPLQMLSYHLYDAYREQVSSFYSTPPYGRIIREVAYDLSQRHFYQNSPLDWELKQHNTLAVPRRHGSCSGQGTNTPPKEQPLYEPHVKQSFYCF
;
A
#
# COMPACT_ATOMS: atom_id res chain seq x y z
N ARG A 1 12.33 -9.75 0.40
CA ARG A 1 13.51 -8.96 0.84
C ARG A 1 13.67 -7.60 0.14
N ASP A 2 12.98 -7.33 -0.97
CA ASP A 2 12.94 -5.98 -1.60
C ASP A 2 11.54 -5.68 -2.12
N VAL A 3 10.55 -5.73 -1.23
CA VAL A 3 9.17 -5.38 -1.56
C VAL A 3 9.07 -3.85 -1.65
N LYS A 4 8.71 -3.33 -2.83
CA LYS A 4 8.60 -1.90 -3.13
C LYS A 4 7.66 -1.70 -4.31
N PRO A 5 7.03 -0.52 -4.48
CA PRO A 5 6.08 -0.29 -5.56
C PRO A 5 6.64 -0.57 -6.96
N ALA A 6 7.91 -0.24 -7.20
CA ALA A 6 8.59 -0.49 -8.49
C ALA A 6 8.76 -1.99 -8.84
N ASN A 7 8.60 -2.90 -7.88
CA ASN A 7 8.62 -4.34 -8.12
C ASN A 7 7.22 -4.94 -8.29
N PHE A 8 6.19 -4.10 -8.40
CA PHE A 8 4.85 -4.50 -8.79
C PHE A 8 4.51 -3.90 -10.16
N CYS A 9 3.84 -4.68 -11.00
CA CYS A 9 3.28 -4.19 -12.25
C CYS A 9 1.83 -4.66 -12.43
N ILE A 10 1.09 -3.92 -13.26
CA ILE A 10 -0.29 -4.25 -13.63
C ILE A 10 -0.25 -5.02 -14.96
N GLY A 11 -1.12 -6.02 -15.11
CA GLY A 11 -1.26 -6.76 -16.36
C GLY A 11 -1.76 -5.88 -17.49
N ASP A 12 -1.17 -6.00 -18.68
CA ASP A 12 -1.54 -5.20 -19.86
C ASP A 12 -2.99 -5.46 -20.28
N ASN A 13 -3.35 -6.74 -20.47
CA ASN A 13 -4.72 -7.18 -20.76
C ASN A 13 -5.52 -7.56 -19.50
N GLU A 14 -4.88 -7.48 -18.33
CA GLU A 14 -5.45 -7.88 -17.04
C GLU A 14 -5.25 -6.74 -16.04
N THR A 15 -5.84 -5.58 -16.33
CA THR A 15 -5.59 -4.30 -15.64
C THR A 15 -5.97 -4.26 -14.15
N ARG A 16 -6.60 -5.33 -13.65
CA ARG A 16 -6.98 -5.54 -12.24
C ARG A 16 -6.12 -6.62 -11.55
N LYS A 17 -5.11 -7.16 -12.24
CA LYS A 17 -4.14 -8.10 -11.66
C LYS A 17 -2.81 -7.40 -11.40
N LEU A 18 -2.33 -7.54 -10.17
CA LEU A 18 -1.02 -7.09 -9.74
C LEU A 18 -0.03 -8.25 -9.78
N TYR A 19 1.10 -8.06 -10.46
CA TYR A 19 2.17 -9.03 -10.57
C TYR A 19 3.37 -8.56 -9.75
N LEU A 20 3.96 -9.48 -8.99
CA LEU A 20 5.25 -9.25 -8.37
C LEU A 20 6.35 -9.65 -9.37
N ILE A 21 7.29 -8.74 -9.59
CA ILE A 21 8.45 -8.94 -10.46
C ILE A 21 9.75 -8.79 -9.66
N ASP A 22 10.87 -9.05 -10.31
CA ASP A 22 12.22 -8.96 -9.75
C ASP A 22 12.42 -9.80 -8.46
N PHE A 23 12.75 -11.08 -8.69
CA PHE A 23 13.13 -12.01 -7.63
C PHE A 23 14.65 -12.03 -7.37
N GLY A 24 15.42 -11.08 -7.91
CA GLY A 24 16.90 -11.07 -7.84
C GLY A 24 17.44 -10.99 -6.41
N MET A 25 16.64 -10.46 -5.48
CA MET A 25 16.96 -10.40 -4.05
C MET A 25 16.24 -11.46 -3.21
N CYS A 26 15.56 -12.43 -3.81
CA CYS A 26 14.95 -13.52 -3.03
C CYS A 26 16.00 -14.41 -2.37
N ARG A 27 15.59 -15.09 -1.30
CA ARG A 27 16.38 -16.13 -0.64
C ARG A 27 15.42 -17.20 -0.15
N TYR A 28 15.78 -18.46 -0.40
CA TYR A 28 15.09 -19.58 0.22
C TYR A 28 15.25 -19.50 1.75
N PHE A 29 14.13 -19.54 2.46
CA PHE A 29 14.08 -19.62 3.92
C PHE A 29 13.88 -21.07 4.41
N ILE A 30 13.61 -22.00 3.49
CA ILE A 30 13.50 -23.44 3.70
C ILE A 30 14.63 -24.13 2.91
N ASN A 31 15.22 -25.18 3.48
CA ASN A 31 16.19 -26.06 2.85
C ASN A 31 15.49 -27.11 1.97
N THR A 32 16.26 -27.82 1.13
CA THR A 32 15.69 -28.86 0.25
C THR A 32 15.06 -30.03 0.99
N ASP A 33 15.43 -30.24 2.26
CA ASP A 33 14.86 -31.26 3.16
C ASP A 33 13.60 -30.78 3.92
N GLY A 34 13.13 -29.56 3.66
CA GLY A 34 11.97 -28.96 4.32
C GLY A 34 12.27 -28.27 5.66
N SER A 35 13.51 -28.34 6.17
CA SER A 35 13.90 -27.64 7.40
C SER A 35 14.03 -26.12 7.18
N TYR A 36 13.84 -25.33 8.23
CA TYR A 36 14.11 -23.90 8.17
C TYR A 36 15.61 -23.63 8.10
N LYS A 37 16.01 -22.62 7.32
CA LYS A 37 17.39 -22.12 7.36
C LYS A 37 17.69 -21.55 8.74
N GLU A 38 18.89 -21.78 9.24
CA GLU A 38 19.34 -21.17 10.48
C GLU A 38 19.44 -19.64 10.33
N ARG A 39 18.98 -18.95 11.37
CA ARG A 39 19.10 -17.50 11.50
C ARG A 39 20.57 -17.11 11.61
N LYS A 40 21.04 -16.26 10.69
CA LYS A 40 22.40 -15.71 10.80
C LYS A 40 22.51 -14.72 11.96
N PRO A 41 23.67 -14.64 12.63
CA PRO A 41 23.89 -13.66 13.70
C PRO A 41 23.88 -12.22 13.16
N THR A 42 24.34 -12.03 11.93
CA THR A 42 24.28 -10.76 11.21
C THR A 42 24.00 -11.00 9.72
N SER A 43 23.36 -10.01 9.08
CA SER A 43 23.13 -10.00 7.64
C SER A 43 23.48 -8.63 7.06
N PRO A 44 24.09 -8.58 5.87
CA PRO A 44 24.19 -7.34 5.11
C PRO A 44 22.81 -6.74 4.84
N PHE A 45 22.78 -5.42 4.70
CA PHE A 45 21.59 -4.70 4.29
C PHE A 45 21.26 -5.04 2.83
N HIS A 46 20.06 -5.58 2.60
CA HIS A 46 19.50 -5.82 1.27
C HIS A 46 18.15 -5.11 1.13
N GLY A 47 17.85 -4.69 -0.10
CA GLY A 47 16.60 -4.03 -0.46
C GLY A 47 16.67 -2.50 -0.43
N THR A 48 15.50 -1.88 -0.49
CA THR A 48 15.34 -0.43 -0.67
C THR A 48 15.16 0.27 0.68
N VAL A 49 16.05 1.21 1.00
CA VAL A 49 16.10 1.94 2.29
C VAL A 49 14.75 2.48 2.75
N ARG A 50 13.96 3.02 1.82
CA ARG A 50 12.64 3.61 2.08
C ARG A 50 11.67 2.60 2.71
N TYR A 51 11.63 1.36 2.22
CA TYR A 51 10.66 0.34 2.64
C TYR A 51 11.26 -0.76 3.54
N ALA A 52 12.58 -0.79 3.72
CA ALA A 52 13.26 -1.77 4.58
C ALA A 52 12.82 -1.69 6.05
N SER A 53 12.66 -2.84 6.71
CA SER A 53 12.33 -2.93 8.14
C SER A 53 13.44 -2.39 9.06
N LEU A 54 13.10 -2.12 10.33
CA LEU A 54 14.09 -1.81 11.36
C LEU A 54 15.10 -2.95 11.58
N ASN A 55 14.67 -4.22 11.48
CA ASN A 55 15.57 -5.38 11.51
C ASN A 55 16.64 -5.30 10.42
N THR A 56 16.24 -4.92 9.19
CA THR A 56 17.16 -4.79 8.06
C THR A 56 18.19 -3.69 8.30
N HIS A 57 17.75 -2.54 8.86
CA HIS A 57 18.66 -1.47 9.29
C HIS A 57 19.64 -1.92 10.37
N ASN A 58 19.16 -2.74 11.32
CA ASN A 58 19.93 -3.28 12.44
C ASN A 58 20.74 -4.54 12.08
N ARG A 59 20.92 -4.84 10.78
CA ARG A 59 21.69 -5.98 10.26
C ARG A 59 21.22 -7.34 10.79
N GLN A 60 19.95 -7.47 11.13
CA GLN A 60 19.34 -8.75 11.49
C GLN A 60 19.05 -9.57 10.23
N ASP A 61 19.08 -10.91 10.34
CA ASP A 61 18.74 -11.77 9.20
C ASP A 61 17.26 -11.61 8.83
N GLN A 62 17.01 -11.25 7.58
CA GLN A 62 15.66 -10.94 7.10
C GLN A 62 14.80 -12.19 7.06
N CYS A 63 13.55 -12.05 7.50
CA CYS A 63 12.53 -13.08 7.54
C CYS A 63 11.23 -12.59 6.89
N ARG A 64 10.18 -13.42 6.97
CA ARG A 64 8.85 -13.15 6.39
C ARG A 64 8.20 -11.86 6.92
N TRP A 65 8.49 -11.48 8.16
CA TRP A 65 7.98 -10.25 8.77
C TRP A 65 8.57 -8.98 8.15
N ASP A 66 9.79 -9.04 7.61
CA ASP A 66 10.46 -7.88 7.00
C ASP A 66 9.83 -7.48 5.67
N ASP A 67 9.25 -8.45 4.95
CA ASP A 67 8.43 -8.16 3.78
C ASP A 67 7.09 -7.52 4.17
N LEU A 68 6.49 -7.89 5.31
CA LEU A 68 5.29 -7.23 5.84
C LEU A 68 5.55 -5.80 6.33
N TRP A 69 6.73 -5.53 6.90
CA TRP A 69 7.17 -4.15 7.18
C TRP A 69 7.18 -3.29 5.91
N SER A 70 7.64 -3.85 4.81
CA SER A 70 7.67 -3.14 3.52
C SER A 70 6.25 -2.86 3.02
N VAL A 71 5.34 -3.85 3.09
CA VAL A 71 3.91 -3.68 2.77
C VAL A 71 3.27 -2.59 3.63
N TYR A 72 3.57 -2.57 4.93
CA TYR A 72 3.05 -1.56 5.86
C TYR A 72 3.50 -0.15 5.48
N TYR A 73 4.79 0.05 5.16
CA TYR A 73 5.28 1.35 4.71
C TYR A 73 4.72 1.76 3.35
N ILE A 74 4.54 0.83 2.41
CA ILE A 74 3.89 1.09 1.12
C ILE A 74 2.45 1.53 1.35
N ALA A 75 1.66 0.80 2.14
CA ALA A 75 0.28 1.17 2.43
C ALA A 75 0.17 2.55 3.08
N ILE A 76 1.04 2.88 4.04
CA ILE A 76 1.11 4.23 4.61
C ILE A 76 1.42 5.27 3.52
N GLU A 77 2.43 5.02 2.68
CA GLU A 77 2.79 5.94 1.60
C GLU A 77 1.61 6.17 0.64
N ASN A 78 0.86 5.13 0.32
CA ASN A 78 -0.27 5.21 -0.60
C ASN A 78 -1.45 5.97 0.01
N MET A 79 -1.70 5.83 1.32
CA MET A 79 -2.83 6.49 1.99
C MET A 79 -2.52 7.91 2.46
N VAL A 80 -1.26 8.21 2.81
CA VAL A 80 -0.80 9.51 3.31
C VAL A 80 -0.19 10.37 2.21
N GLY A 81 0.28 9.73 1.12
CA GLY A 81 0.90 10.34 -0.05
C GLY A 81 2.43 10.43 0.00
N ALA A 82 3.05 10.30 1.19
CA ALA A 82 4.50 10.32 1.34
C ALA A 82 4.96 9.72 2.67
N LEU A 83 6.08 9.01 2.65
CA LEU A 83 6.82 8.68 3.88
C LEU A 83 7.65 9.88 4.36
N PRO A 84 7.77 10.10 5.68
CA PRO A 84 8.50 11.24 6.25
C PRO A 84 9.97 11.33 5.83
N TRP A 85 10.57 10.19 5.53
CA TRP A 85 11.98 10.05 5.13
C TRP A 85 12.18 9.91 3.60
N ARG A 86 11.19 10.26 2.76
CA ARG A 86 11.24 10.02 1.30
C ARG A 86 12.47 10.61 0.59
N PHE A 87 13.04 11.69 1.13
CA PHE A 87 14.22 12.39 0.58
C PHE A 87 15.49 12.19 1.41
N VAL A 88 15.44 11.35 2.44
CA VAL A 88 16.61 11.08 3.31
C VAL A 88 17.36 9.88 2.74
N THR A 89 18.64 10.08 2.41
CA THR A 89 19.50 9.05 1.83
C THR A 89 20.35 8.31 2.87
N ASP A 90 20.62 8.95 4.02
CA ASP A 90 21.38 8.34 5.11
C ASP A 90 20.57 7.21 5.77
N LYS A 91 21.14 6.00 5.78
CA LYS A 91 20.45 4.80 6.28
C LYS A 91 20.18 4.88 7.78
N ASN A 92 21.13 5.39 8.57
CA ASN A 92 20.99 5.47 10.01
C ASN A 92 19.92 6.51 10.40
N LYS A 93 19.88 7.64 9.69
CA LYS A 93 18.84 8.65 9.89
C LYS A 93 17.46 8.13 9.53
N VAL A 94 17.32 7.36 8.45
CA VAL A 94 16.05 6.70 8.09
C VAL A 94 15.63 5.72 9.19
N ALA A 95 16.55 4.94 9.75
CA ALA A 95 16.26 4.01 10.84
C ALA A 95 15.79 4.72 12.12
N GLU A 96 16.45 5.82 12.49
CA GLU A 96 16.07 6.68 13.62
C GLU A 96 14.67 7.26 13.41
N MET A 97 14.38 7.80 12.23
CA MET A 97 13.06 8.31 11.89
C MET A 97 12.01 7.21 11.99
N LYS A 98 12.25 6.02 11.41
CA LYS A 98 11.33 4.87 11.47
C LYS A 98 11.01 4.44 12.91
N SER A 99 11.99 4.52 13.81
CA SER A 99 11.82 4.11 15.21
C SER A 99 10.99 5.10 16.02
N ASN A 100 11.08 6.39 15.71
CA ASN A 100 10.48 7.47 16.50
C ASN A 100 9.20 8.04 15.90
N TYR A 101 8.80 7.63 14.69
CA TYR A 101 7.68 8.25 14.00
C TYR A 101 6.32 7.75 14.51
N GLU A 102 5.42 8.68 14.83
CA GLU A 102 4.07 8.39 15.31
C GLU A 102 3.07 8.23 14.15
N PHE A 103 3.07 7.07 13.49
CA PHE A 103 2.18 6.81 12.33
C PHE A 103 0.69 6.89 12.65
N ASN A 104 0.28 6.66 13.91
CA ASN A 104 -1.13 6.65 14.31
C ASN A 104 -1.83 8.01 14.18
N LYS A 105 -1.06 9.11 14.18
CA LYS A 105 -1.57 10.49 14.12
C LYS A 105 -1.50 11.11 12.72
N LEU A 106 -1.08 10.34 11.72
CA LEU A 106 -1.10 10.79 10.33
C LEU A 106 -2.54 10.88 9.82
N GLN A 107 -2.75 11.72 8.81
CA GLN A 107 -3.99 11.79 8.05
C GLN A 107 -3.94 10.77 6.90
N TYR A 108 -4.93 9.88 6.84
CA TYR A 108 -5.00 8.79 5.86
C TYR A 108 -6.14 9.07 4.86
N GLY A 109 -5.86 9.83 3.82
CA GLY A 109 -6.89 10.39 2.94
C GLY A 109 -7.82 11.31 3.73
N GLU A 110 -9.10 10.95 3.79
CA GLU A 110 -10.11 11.66 4.59
C GLU A 110 -10.17 11.21 6.05
N GLU A 111 -9.48 10.12 6.40
CA GLU A 111 -9.50 9.57 7.76
C GLU A 111 -8.55 10.36 8.69
N PRO A 112 -9.02 10.73 9.90
CA PRO A 112 -8.23 11.51 10.85
C PRO A 112 -7.15 10.69 11.57
N CYS A 113 -7.13 9.37 11.41
CA CYS A 113 -6.15 8.48 12.02
C CYS A 113 -5.93 7.21 11.20
N MET A 114 -4.97 6.38 11.63
CA MET A 114 -4.62 5.13 10.95
C MET A 114 -5.81 4.15 10.87
N PRO A 115 -6.13 3.58 9.70
CA PRO A 115 -7.16 2.55 9.57
C PRO A 115 -6.88 1.31 10.43
N ARG A 116 -7.96 0.66 10.91
CA ARG A 116 -7.89 -0.50 11.81
C ARG A 116 -6.99 -1.63 11.29
N PRO A 117 -7.00 -2.01 9.98
CA PRO A 117 -6.09 -3.04 9.49
C PRO A 117 -4.61 -2.68 9.62
N LEU A 118 -4.25 -1.40 9.41
CA LEU A 118 -2.88 -0.93 9.58
C LEU A 118 -2.48 -0.87 11.06
N GLN A 119 -3.39 -0.51 11.97
CA GLN A 119 -3.13 -0.56 13.42
C GLN A 119 -2.89 -2.00 13.89
N MET A 120 -3.70 -2.94 13.43
CA MET A 120 -3.53 -4.37 13.76
C MET A 120 -2.23 -4.93 13.17
N LEU A 121 -1.90 -4.58 11.94
CA LEU A 121 -0.64 -4.97 11.32
C LEU A 121 0.56 -4.40 12.08
N SER A 122 0.51 -3.11 12.45
CA SER A 122 1.60 -2.48 13.21
C SER A 122 1.83 -3.16 14.56
N TYR A 123 0.77 -3.53 15.28
CA TYR A 123 0.86 -4.31 16.51
C TYR A 123 1.66 -5.61 16.31
N HIS A 124 1.31 -6.42 15.32
CA HIS A 124 2.03 -7.67 15.03
C HIS A 124 3.46 -7.43 14.56
N LEU A 125 3.72 -6.38 13.77
CA LEU A 125 5.05 -6.03 13.31
C LEU A 125 5.98 -5.64 14.48
N TYR A 126 5.49 -4.82 15.42
CA TYR A 126 6.26 -4.45 16.60
C TYR A 126 6.43 -5.61 17.58
N ASP A 127 5.45 -6.51 17.67
CA ASP A 127 5.57 -7.76 18.43
C ASP A 127 6.67 -8.66 17.87
N ALA A 128 6.63 -8.89 16.56
CA ALA A 128 7.65 -9.68 15.88
C ALA A 128 9.05 -9.03 15.95
N TYR A 129 9.11 -7.70 15.93
CA TYR A 129 10.36 -6.94 16.09
C TYR A 129 10.95 -7.06 17.50
N ARG A 130 10.12 -7.19 18.54
CA ARG A 130 10.56 -7.43 19.92
C ARG A 130 11.06 -8.86 20.11
N GLU A 131 10.43 -9.83 19.46
CA GLU A 131 10.78 -11.24 19.55
C GLU A 131 11.53 -11.77 18.31
N GLN A 132 12.64 -11.13 17.94
CA GLN A 132 13.30 -11.36 16.64
C GLN A 132 13.72 -12.81 16.38
N VAL A 133 14.12 -13.54 17.43
CA VAL A 133 14.59 -14.92 17.30
C VAL A 133 13.42 -15.87 17.04
N SER A 134 12.34 -15.80 17.83
CA SER A 134 11.14 -16.61 17.61
C SER A 134 10.46 -16.24 16.29
N SER A 135 10.40 -14.93 16.00
CA SER A 135 9.71 -14.39 14.83
C SER A 135 10.39 -14.74 13.50
N PHE A 136 11.70 -14.98 13.51
CA PHE A 136 12.41 -15.48 12.34
C PHE A 136 11.79 -16.80 11.83
N TYR A 137 11.40 -17.68 12.76
CA TYR A 137 10.83 -18.99 12.46
C TYR A 137 9.30 -19.02 12.45
N SER A 138 8.65 -18.01 13.04
CA SER A 138 7.18 -17.95 13.08
C SER A 138 6.58 -17.50 11.74
N THR A 139 5.42 -18.07 11.43
CA THR A 139 4.63 -17.66 10.26
C THR A 139 3.75 -16.47 10.66
N PRO A 140 3.81 -15.33 9.95
CA PRO A 140 2.89 -14.23 10.19
C PRO A 140 1.41 -14.68 10.06
N PRO A 141 0.48 -14.07 10.79
CA PRO A 141 -0.94 -14.45 10.76
C PRO A 141 -1.63 -13.91 9.50
N TYR A 142 -1.16 -14.28 8.30
CA TYR A 142 -1.63 -13.77 7.01
C TYR A 142 -3.16 -13.83 6.86
N GLY A 143 -3.79 -14.95 7.25
CA GLY A 143 -5.24 -15.09 7.18
C GLY A 143 -6.02 -14.15 8.11
N ARG A 144 -5.43 -13.69 9.23
CA ARG A 144 -6.04 -12.64 10.07
C ARG A 144 -5.86 -11.27 9.42
N ILE A 145 -4.67 -11.00 8.87
CA ILE A 145 -4.38 -9.73 8.18
C ILE A 145 -5.31 -9.53 7.00
N ILE A 146 -5.44 -10.53 6.12
CA ILE A 146 -6.31 -10.48 4.94
C ILE A 146 -7.79 -10.29 5.34
N ARG A 147 -8.27 -11.02 6.36
CA ARG A 147 -9.66 -10.88 6.83
C ARG A 147 -9.94 -9.50 7.40
N GLU A 148 -8.99 -8.91 8.12
CA GLU A 148 -9.13 -7.58 8.69
C GLU A 148 -9.22 -6.50 7.60
N VAL A 149 -8.37 -6.59 6.57
CA VAL A 149 -8.45 -5.71 5.39
C VAL A 149 -9.78 -5.88 4.65
N ALA A 150 -10.20 -7.12 4.38
CA ALA A 150 -11.45 -7.39 3.69
C ALA A 150 -12.67 -6.89 4.48
N TYR A 151 -12.64 -7.04 5.81
CA TYR A 151 -13.68 -6.52 6.69
C TYR A 151 -13.76 -4.99 6.61
N ASP A 152 -12.64 -4.29 6.77
CA ASP A 152 -12.58 -2.82 6.70
C ASP A 152 -13.08 -2.29 5.34
N LEU A 153 -12.64 -2.91 4.22
CA LEU A 153 -13.12 -2.56 2.89
C LEU A 153 -14.65 -2.77 2.75
N SER A 154 -15.19 -3.87 3.28
CA SER A 154 -16.63 -4.13 3.23
C SER A 154 -17.46 -3.08 3.99
N GLN A 155 -16.96 -2.59 5.13
CA GLN A 155 -17.63 -1.54 5.91
C GLN A 155 -17.66 -0.21 5.16
N ARG A 156 -16.69 0.01 4.27
CA ARG A 156 -16.57 1.19 3.40
C ARG A 156 -17.25 1.01 2.03
N HIS A 157 -17.95 -0.11 1.83
CA HIS A 157 -18.58 -0.48 0.56
C HIS A 157 -17.61 -0.59 -0.63
N PHE A 158 -16.35 -0.96 -0.36
CA PHE A 158 -15.40 -1.37 -1.40
C PHE A 158 -15.45 -2.88 -1.60
N TYR A 159 -15.67 -3.28 -2.84
CA TYR A 159 -15.80 -4.66 -3.28
C TYR A 159 -14.77 -4.96 -4.38
N GLN A 160 -14.61 -6.24 -4.73
CA GLN A 160 -13.63 -6.67 -5.72
C GLN A 160 -13.80 -6.00 -7.10
N ASN A 161 -15.02 -5.56 -7.44
CA ASN A 161 -15.37 -4.87 -8.67
C ASN A 161 -15.46 -3.34 -8.53
N SER A 162 -15.19 -2.78 -7.34
CA SER A 162 -15.12 -1.32 -7.18
C SER A 162 -14.06 -0.74 -8.13
N PRO A 163 -14.30 0.44 -8.71
CA PRO A 163 -13.35 1.03 -9.65
C PRO A 163 -12.04 1.37 -8.96
N LEU A 164 -10.92 1.09 -9.63
CA LEU A 164 -9.58 1.47 -9.19
C LEU A 164 -9.26 2.90 -9.64
N ASP A 165 -8.35 3.58 -8.95
CA ASP A 165 -8.01 4.99 -9.20
C ASP A 165 -7.62 5.29 -10.67
N TRP A 166 -6.97 4.33 -11.34
CA TRP A 166 -6.57 4.47 -12.75
C TRP A 166 -7.69 4.12 -13.74
N GLU A 167 -8.75 3.42 -13.32
CA GLU A 167 -9.92 3.15 -14.15
C GLU A 167 -10.85 4.37 -14.23
N LEU A 168 -10.89 5.19 -13.17
CA LEU A 168 -11.72 6.40 -13.09
C LEU A 168 -11.29 7.50 -14.09
N LYS A 169 -10.05 7.46 -14.57
CA LYS A 169 -9.48 8.50 -15.45
C LYS A 169 -9.99 8.47 -16.89
N GLN A 170 -10.85 7.52 -17.28
CA GLN A 170 -11.29 7.35 -18.67
C GLN A 170 -12.52 8.19 -19.09
N HIS A 171 -13.20 8.90 -18.18
CA HIS A 171 -14.44 9.62 -18.51
C HIS A 171 -14.34 11.14 -18.75
N ASN A 172 -13.16 11.76 -18.63
CA ASN A 172 -13.03 13.23 -18.72
C ASN A 172 -12.34 13.77 -19.99
N THR A 173 -12.19 12.98 -21.06
CA THR A 173 -11.48 13.41 -22.29
C THR A 173 -12.33 13.56 -23.55
N LEU A 174 -13.67 13.56 -23.46
CA LEU A 174 -14.52 13.78 -24.64
C LEU A 174 -15.71 14.70 -24.34
N ALA A 175 -15.47 16.01 -24.32
CA ALA A 175 -16.41 17.04 -24.82
C ALA A 175 -15.78 18.44 -24.73
N VAL A 176 -15.07 18.85 -25.79
CA VAL A 176 -14.91 20.28 -26.10
C VAL A 176 -15.81 20.55 -27.30
N PRO A 177 -16.97 21.22 -27.15
CA PRO A 177 -17.78 21.59 -28.30
C PRO A 177 -17.09 22.73 -29.06
N ARG A 178 -16.81 22.53 -30.35
CA ARG A 178 -16.48 23.61 -31.27
C ARG A 178 -17.69 24.55 -31.38
N ARG A 179 -17.47 25.84 -31.15
CA ARG A 179 -18.48 26.90 -31.36
C ARG A 179 -18.76 27.05 -32.85
N HIS A 180 -20.01 26.84 -33.27
CA HIS A 180 -20.65 27.57 -34.37
C HIS A 180 -22.15 27.70 -34.05
N GLY A 181 -22.71 28.89 -34.31
CA GLY A 181 -23.95 29.35 -33.67
C GLY A 181 -25.26 29.13 -34.43
N SER A 182 -26.30 29.67 -33.76
CA SER A 182 -27.61 30.17 -34.24
C SER A 182 -28.83 29.23 -34.33
N CYS A 183 -29.89 29.71 -33.66
CA CYS A 183 -31.35 29.65 -33.91
C CYS A 183 -32.27 28.53 -33.33
N SER A 184 -33.02 28.96 -32.30
CA SER A 184 -34.47 28.87 -32.02
C SER A 184 -35.26 27.55 -32.14
N GLY A 185 -35.94 27.19 -31.04
CA GLY A 185 -37.16 26.37 -30.99
C GLY A 185 -37.62 26.08 -29.55
N GLN A 186 -38.83 26.53 -29.18
CA GLN A 186 -39.47 26.22 -27.90
C GLN A 186 -40.08 24.82 -27.90
N GLY A 187 -39.95 24.08 -26.78
CA GLY A 187 -40.65 22.84 -26.51
C GLY A 187 -40.57 22.52 -25.01
N THR A 188 -41.70 22.60 -24.33
CA THR A 188 -41.86 22.24 -22.91
C THR A 188 -41.88 20.73 -22.75
N ASN A 189 -40.99 20.17 -21.92
CA ASN A 189 -41.18 18.90 -21.22
C ASN A 189 -40.22 18.84 -20.02
N THR A 190 -40.78 18.70 -18.82
CA THR A 190 -40.06 18.52 -17.56
C THR A 190 -39.28 17.20 -17.54
N PRO A 191 -38.03 17.16 -17.04
CA PRO A 191 -37.16 15.99 -17.14
C PRO A 191 -37.42 14.94 -16.06
N PRO A 192 -37.06 13.66 -16.29
CA PRO A 192 -36.90 12.68 -15.20
C PRO A 192 -35.76 13.15 -14.27
N LYS A 193 -35.96 13.00 -12.96
CA LYS A 193 -34.91 13.25 -11.96
C LYS A 193 -33.84 12.16 -12.06
N GLU A 194 -32.78 12.43 -12.82
CA GLU A 194 -31.49 11.78 -12.70
C GLU A 194 -30.63 12.56 -11.69
N GLN A 195 -30.11 11.89 -10.67
CA GLN A 195 -29.19 12.47 -9.70
C GLN A 195 -27.74 12.40 -10.26
N PRO A 196 -26.96 13.49 -10.24
CA PRO A 196 -25.53 13.46 -10.59
C PRO A 196 -24.77 12.61 -9.55
N LEU A 197 -23.81 11.71 -9.86
CA LEU A 197 -22.57 11.84 -10.65
C LEU A 197 -21.75 13.07 -10.25
N TYR A 198 -21.08 12.95 -9.11
CA TYR A 198 -20.01 13.82 -8.59
C TYR A 198 -20.43 15.23 -8.13
N GLU A 199 -20.17 15.52 -6.84
CA GLU A 199 -19.99 16.88 -6.34
C GLU A 199 -18.49 17.15 -6.12
N PRO A 200 -17.92 18.24 -6.69
CA PRO A 200 -16.53 18.60 -6.47
C PRO A 200 -16.44 19.43 -5.20
N HIS A 201 -15.95 18.87 -4.10
CA HIS A 201 -15.10 19.56 -3.14
C HIS A 201 -14.53 18.56 -2.13
N VAL A 202 -13.75 17.58 -2.60
CA VAL A 202 -12.75 16.95 -1.72
C VAL A 202 -11.45 16.76 -2.50
N LYS A 203 -10.35 17.15 -1.86
CA LYS A 203 -8.99 16.97 -2.38
C LYS A 203 -8.83 15.52 -2.78
N GLN A 204 -8.41 15.28 -4.02
CA GLN A 204 -8.08 13.97 -4.55
C GLN A 204 -7.28 13.16 -3.54
N SER A 205 -7.90 12.10 -3.00
CA SER A 205 -7.16 11.00 -2.40
C SER A 205 -6.52 10.24 -3.55
N PHE A 206 -5.20 10.28 -3.62
CA PHE A 206 -4.42 9.46 -4.53
C PHE A 206 -4.13 8.15 -3.80
N TYR A 207 -4.87 7.08 -4.07
CA TYR A 207 -4.41 5.73 -3.73
C TYR A 207 -3.61 5.22 -4.93
N CYS A 208 -2.32 5.58 -4.96
CA CYS A 208 -1.38 4.97 -5.88
C CYS A 208 -0.85 3.70 -5.20
N PHE A 209 -1.14 2.53 -5.80
CA PHE A 209 -0.84 1.15 -5.37
C PHE A 209 -1.78 0.53 -4.32
#